data_AF-A0A8J6SNW9-F1
#
_entry.id   AF-A0A8J6SNW9-F1
#
_cell.length_a   1.000
_cell.length_b   1.000
_cell.length_c   1.000
_cell.angle_alpha   90.00
_cell.angle_beta   90.00
_cell.angle_gamma   90.00
#
_symmetry.space_group_name_H-M   'P 1'
#
loop_
_entity.id
_entity.type
_entity.pdbx_description
1 polymer ?
#
loop_
_entity_poly.entity_id
_entity_poly.type
_entity_poly.pdbx_seq_one_letter_code
_entity_poly.pdbx_strand_id
1 'polypeptide(L)' 'MQLCYLYPYNEELIHRHHLRPKSQGGKDTYSNLVLVHQCCHQQLHASELVESE' A
#
# COMPACT_ATOMS: atom_id res chain seq x y z
N MET A 1 -0.79 -1.05 11.95
CA MET A 1 -1.26 -2.41 11.60
C MET A 1 -2.65 -2.26 11.02
N GLN A 2 -2.73 -1.90 9.74
CA GLN A 2 -4.02 -1.70 9.05
C GLN A 2 -4.51 -3.09 8.61
N LEU A 3 -5.36 -3.68 9.44
CA LEU A 3 -5.89 -5.03 9.28
C LEU A 3 -7.03 -5.00 8.24
N CYS A 4 -6.80 -5.58 7.06
CA CYS A 4 -7.89 -6.03 6.21
C CYS A 4 -8.52 -7.23 6.97
N TYR A 5 -9.64 -7.00 7.71
CA TYR A 5 -10.32 -7.97 8.58
C TYR A 5 -11.16 -9.03 7.82
N LEU A 6 -11.11 -9.01 6.50
CA LEU A 6 -11.75 -10.03 5.68
C LEU A 6 -10.80 -11.23 5.72
N TYR A 7 -11.33 -12.39 6.15
CA TYR A 7 -10.66 -13.69 6.11
C TYR A 7 -9.75 -13.80 4.88
N PRO A 8 -8.54 -14.36 4.97
CA PRO A 8 -7.63 -14.52 3.84
C PRO A 8 -8.30 -15.40 2.79
N TYR A 9 -9.10 -14.77 1.92
CA TYR A 9 -9.79 -15.44 0.86
C TYR A 9 -8.76 -15.56 -0.26
N ASN A 10 -8.19 -16.76 -0.38
CA ASN A 10 -7.36 -17.21 -1.48
C ASN A 10 -6.03 -16.47 -1.67
N GLU A 11 -4.95 -17.02 -1.13
CA GLU A 11 -3.59 -16.90 -1.73
C GLU A 11 -3.17 -15.48 -2.18
N GLU A 12 -3.72 -14.43 -1.57
CA GLU A 12 -3.57 -13.09 -2.11
C GLU A 12 -2.10 -12.68 -1.99
N LEU A 13 -1.54 -12.23 -3.11
CA LEU A 13 -0.16 -11.80 -3.16
C LEU A 13 0.04 -10.60 -2.22
N ILE A 14 1.10 -10.69 -1.41
CA ILE A 14 1.57 -9.59 -0.58
C ILE A 14 2.46 -8.69 -1.43
N HIS A 15 2.17 -7.40 -1.43
CA HIS A 15 2.91 -6.38 -2.15
C HIS A 15 3.58 -5.40 -1.19
N ARG A 16 4.72 -4.86 -1.62
CA ARG A 16 5.42 -3.76 -0.94
C ARG A 16 4.84 -2.44 -1.43
N HIS A 17 4.31 -1.65 -0.51
CA HIS A 17 3.84 -0.30 -0.75
C HIS A 17 4.81 0.71 -0.11
N HIS A 18 5.05 1.84 -0.78
CA HIS A 18 5.89 2.92 -0.26
C HIS A 18 5.00 3.93 0.45
N LEU A 19 5.24 4.16 1.75
CA LEU A 19 4.48 5.14 2.54
C LEU A 19 4.60 6.57 1.99
N ARG A 20 5.80 6.92 1.52
CA ARG A 20 6.01 8.08 0.65
C ARG A 20 6.26 7.58 -0.77
N PRO A 21 5.45 7.98 -1.77
CA PRO A 21 5.64 7.56 -3.15
C PRO A 21 7.03 7.91 -3.68
N LYS A 22 7.58 7.06 -4.56
CA LYS A 22 8.88 7.32 -5.22
C LYS A 22 8.84 8.62 -6.04
N SER A 23 7.70 8.94 -6.66
CA SER A 23 7.48 10.20 -7.40
C SER A 23 7.66 11.44 -6.52
N GLN A 24 7.39 11.34 -5.22
CA GLN A 24 7.57 12.42 -4.24
C GLN A 24 8.91 12.34 -3.49
N GLY A 25 9.87 11.52 -3.96
CA GLY A 25 11.19 11.36 -3.33
C GLY A 25 11.23 10.32 -2.20
N GLY A 26 10.24 9.43 -2.12
CA GLY A 26 10.26 8.31 -1.19
C GLY A 26 11.41 7.33 -1.46
N LYS A 27 12.11 6.92 -0.38
CA LYS A 27 13.27 6.01 -0.46
C LYS A 27 12.84 4.55 -0.34
N ASP A 28 13.60 3.66 -0.97
CA ASP A 28 13.42 2.21 -0.88
C ASP A 28 14.09 1.67 0.40
N THR A 29 13.47 1.97 1.55
CA THR A 29 13.99 1.62 2.89
C THR A 29 12.89 0.97 3.71
N TYR A 30 13.23 0.04 4.61
CA TYR A 30 12.22 -0.62 5.45
C TYR A 30 11.35 0.35 6.25
N SER A 31 11.88 1.51 6.65
CA SER A 31 11.13 2.58 7.33
C SER A 31 10.09 3.28 6.44
N ASN A 32 10.20 3.17 5.11
CA ASN A 32 9.28 3.76 4.14
C ASN A 32 8.45 2.68 3.41
N LEU A 33 8.56 1.42 3.80
CA LEU A 33 7.87 0.30 3.15
C LEU A 33 6.89 -0.36 4.11
N VAL A 34 5.73 -0.73 3.59
CA VAL A 34 4.75 -1.55 4.30
C VAL A 34 4.30 -2.69 3.40
N LEU A 35 4.03 -3.84 4.00
CA LEU A 35 3.46 -5.00 3.31
C LEU A 35 1.94 -4.95 3.40
N VAL A 36 1.29 -5.03 2.24
CA VAL A 36 -0.17 -4.97 2.11
C VAL A 36 -0.63 -6.00 1.08
N HIS A 37 -1.87 -6.47 1.17
CA HIS A 37 -2.46 -7.30 0.11
C HIS A 37 -2.57 -6.51 -1.20
N GLN A 38 -2.55 -7.20 -2.33
CA GLN A 38 -2.70 -6.57 -3.65
C GLN A 38 -3.96 -5.69 -3.75
N CYS A 39 -5.10 -6.14 -3.22
CA CYS A 39 -6.33 -5.34 -3.22
C CYS A 39 -6.19 -4.09 -2.35
N CYS A 40 -5.66 -4.23 -1.13
CA CYS A 40 -5.45 -3.10 -0.22
C CYS A 40 -4.39 -2.12 -0.82
N HIS A 41 -3.41 -2.61 -1.58
CA HIS A 41 -2.44 -1.79 -2.32
C HIS A 41 -3.10 -0.93 -3.39
N GLN A 42 -4.02 -1.50 -4.18
CA GLN A 42 -4.77 -0.76 -5.20
C GLN A 42 -5.67 0.31 -4.58
N GLN A 43 -6.32 0.01 -3.46
CA GLN A 43 -7.17 0.97 -2.75
C GLN A 43 -6.39 2.15 -2.18
N LEU A 44 -5.17 1.91 -1.65
CA LEU A 44 -4.29 2.98 -1.18
C LEU A 44 -3.93 3.93 -2.31
N HIS A 45 -3.47 3.41 -3.46
CA HIS A 45 -3.19 4.24 -4.64
C HIS A 45 -4.42 5.00 -5.13
N ALA A 46 -5.61 4.38 -5.11
CA ALA A 46 -6.85 5.05 -5.50
C ALA A 46 -7.26 6.17 -4.54
N SER A 47 -6.96 6.03 -3.25
CA SER A 47 -7.29 7.02 -2.21
C SER A 47 -6.30 8.20 -2.19
N GLU A 48 -5.02 7.95 -2.48
CA GLU A 48 -4.00 9.01 -2.58
C GLU A 48 -4.18 9.94 -3.79
N LEU A 49 -4.94 9.51 -4.81
CA LEU A 49 -5.31 10.35 -5.96
C LEU A 49 -6.38 11.42 -5.64
N VAL A 50 -6.91 11.45 -4.41
CA VAL A 50 -7.90 12.45 -3.97
C VAL A 50 -7.23 13.69 -3.36
N GLU A 51 -5.92 13.67 -3.09
CA GLU A 51 -5.15 14.82 -2.57
C GLU A 51 -4.26 15.45 -3.65
N SER A 52 -4.87 15.77 -4.80
CA SER A 52 -4.31 16.73 -5.75
C SER A 52 -5.42 17.44 -6.53
N GLU A 53 -6.15 18.32 -5.85
CA GLU A 53 -6.85 19.47 -6.45
C GLU A 53 -6.39 20.76 -5.78
#